data_AF-A0A317I2T3-F1
#
_entry.id   AF-A0A317I2T3-F1
#
_cell.length_a   1.000
_cell.length_b   1.000
_cell.length_c   1.000
_cell.angle_alpha   90.00
_cell.angle_beta   90.00
_cell.angle_gamma   90.00
#
_symmetry.space_group_name_H-M   'P 1'
#
loop_
_entity.id
_entity.type
_entity.pdbx_description
1 polymer ?
#
loop_
_entity_poly.entity_id
_entity_poly.type
_entity_poly.pdbx_seq_one_letter_code
_entity_poly.pdbx_strand_id
1 'polypeptide(L)'
;MILFALSLDNWMNYPGLELWKFINLAIFLSAAIFVLKQPLANALRARRERIVQELLKAKEDKEAATRRLSEAEDLLSHVDGDVKAIREQTVEEAKSERERLAQLTQMEIEKLEGQGKRQVDIARRVARKGLREFLARRSVELASATVNERMRPDVDERLIGFSITELRRGRS
;
A
#
# COMPACT_ATOMS: atom_id res chain seq x y z
N MET A 1 34.92 98.48 61.17
CA MET A 1 34.22 97.35 61.82
C MET A 1 32.90 97.16 61.10
N ILE A 2 32.78 96.05 60.35
CA ILE A 2 31.53 95.49 59.78
C ILE A 2 30.85 96.34 58.67
N LEU A 3 30.50 95.83 57.50
CA LEU A 3 31.02 94.80 56.59
C LEU A 3 30.14 94.93 55.33
N PHE A 4 30.76 95.16 54.19
CA PHE A 4 30.55 94.42 52.94
C PHE A 4 29.25 93.57 52.86
N ALA A 5 28.12 94.20 52.49
CA ALA A 5 26.95 93.53 51.92
C ALA A 5 26.26 94.49 50.93
N LEU A 6 27.00 94.93 49.92
CA LEU A 6 26.81 94.50 48.53
C LEU A 6 25.38 94.71 48.01
N SER A 7 25.29 95.79 47.24
CA SER A 7 24.60 95.95 45.97
C SER A 7 24.52 94.69 45.07
N LEU A 8 23.84 93.62 45.50
CA LEU A 8 23.60 92.43 44.68
C LEU A 8 22.12 92.13 44.39
N ASP A 9 21.20 93.00 44.81
CA ASP A 9 19.76 92.73 44.58
C ASP A 9 19.28 93.19 43.19
N ASN A 10 19.94 94.20 42.59
CA ASN A 10 19.41 94.90 41.42
C ASN A 10 20.16 94.63 40.08
N TRP A 11 21.23 93.82 40.06
CA TRP A 11 21.88 93.39 38.79
C TRP A 11 21.12 92.21 38.15
N MET A 12 20.52 91.32 38.95
CA MET A 12 19.88 90.10 38.42
C MET A 12 18.51 90.30 37.77
N ASN A 13 17.88 91.47 37.92
CA ASN A 13 16.48 91.69 37.58
C ASN A 13 16.30 92.90 36.64
N TYR A 14 16.86 92.82 35.43
CA TYR A 14 16.71 93.82 34.37
C TYR A 14 15.44 93.52 33.54
N PRO A 15 14.53 94.49 33.32
CA PRO A 15 13.32 94.25 32.53
C PRO A 15 13.70 94.00 31.07
N GLY A 16 13.67 92.73 30.66
CA GLY A 16 14.07 92.25 29.33
C GLY A 16 15.04 91.06 29.37
N LEU A 17 15.78 90.84 30.47
CA LEU A 17 16.67 89.69 30.67
C LEU A 17 16.48 89.15 32.09
N GLU A 18 15.37 88.44 32.30
CA GLU A 18 15.06 87.78 33.57
C GLU A 18 15.88 86.50 33.74
N LEU A 19 17.13 86.61 34.20
CA LEU A 19 18.04 85.47 34.39
C LEU A 19 17.40 84.31 35.19
N TRP A 20 16.53 84.63 36.16
CA TRP A 20 15.82 83.62 36.95
C TRP A 20 14.88 82.73 36.12
N LYS A 21 14.22 83.27 35.09
CA LYS A 21 13.40 82.47 34.16
C LYS A 21 14.26 81.51 33.35
N PHE A 22 15.46 81.93 32.95
CA PHE A 22 16.42 81.06 32.26
C PHE A 22 16.96 79.95 33.15
N ILE A 23 17.24 80.23 34.42
CA ILE A 23 17.65 79.21 35.40
C ILE A 23 16.54 78.17 35.60
N ASN A 24 15.29 78.61 35.78
CA ASN A 24 14.15 77.69 35.89
C ASN A 24 13.95 76.86 34.62
N LEU A 25 14.06 77.48 33.44
CA LEU A 25 13.99 76.77 32.16
C LEU A 25 15.13 75.74 32.03
N ALA A 26 16.36 76.09 32.43
CA ALA A 26 17.50 75.19 32.38
C ALA A 26 17.32 73.98 33.32
N ILE A 27 16.81 74.20 34.55
CA ILE A 27 16.50 73.13 35.50
C ILE A 27 15.39 72.24 34.96
N PHE A 28 14.30 72.83 34.46
CA PHE A 28 13.18 72.10 33.87
C PHE A 28 13.62 71.28 32.65
N LEU A 29 14.38 71.87 31.74
CA LEU A 29 14.88 71.21 30.55
C LEU A 29 15.86 70.08 30.92
N SER A 30 16.71 70.28 31.92
CA SER A 30 17.63 69.24 32.40
C SER A 30 16.88 68.06 33.00
N ALA A 31 15.85 68.32 33.83
CA ALA A 31 14.99 67.28 34.40
C ALA A 31 14.17 66.55 33.31
N ALA A 32 13.59 67.29 32.36
CA ALA A 32 12.84 66.73 31.24
C ALA A 32 13.74 65.85 30.36
N ILE A 33 14.94 66.32 30.01
CA ILE A 33 15.93 65.56 29.25
C ILE A 33 16.35 64.31 30.02
N PHE A 34 16.58 64.41 31.33
CA PHE A 34 16.95 63.26 32.16
C PHE A 34 15.86 62.18 32.15
N VAL A 35 14.59 62.56 32.31
CA VAL A 35 13.46 61.63 32.31
C VAL A 35 13.15 61.05 30.91
N LEU A 36 13.23 61.86 29.84
CA LEU A 36 12.87 61.42 28.49
C LEU A 36 13.97 60.65 27.75
N LYS A 37 15.25 60.86 28.10
CA LYS A 37 16.37 60.19 27.42
C LYS A 37 16.27 58.67 27.49
N GLN A 38 15.87 58.12 28.63
CA GLN A 38 15.77 56.68 28.85
C GLN A 38 14.66 56.00 28.04
N PRO A 39 13.38 56.42 28.09
CA PRO A 39 12.32 55.80 27.31
C PRO A 39 12.53 55.98 25.80
N LEU A 40 13.07 57.12 25.36
CA LEU A 40 13.35 57.36 23.94
C LEU A 40 14.47 56.44 23.43
N ALA A 41 15.57 56.32 24.17
CA ALA A 41 16.66 55.40 23.82
C ALA A 41 16.19 53.94 23.82
N ASN A 42 15.36 53.54 24.80
CA ASN A 42 14.81 52.19 24.87
C ASN A 42 13.86 51.89 23.72
N ALA A 43 12.99 52.84 23.33
CA ALA A 43 12.08 52.68 22.20
C ALA A 43 12.85 52.52 20.87
N LEU A 44 13.90 53.32 20.66
CA LEU A 44 14.75 53.21 19.47
C LEU A 44 15.54 51.89 19.46
N ARG A 45 16.08 51.45 20.60
CA ARG A 45 16.74 50.14 20.73
C ARG A 45 15.79 49.00 20.45
N ALA A 46 14.59 49.00 21.04
CA ALA A 46 13.57 47.99 20.82
C ALA A 46 13.11 47.94 19.34
N ARG A 47 12.94 49.09 18.69
CA ARG A 47 12.64 49.16 17.25
C ARG A 47 13.76 48.53 16.42
N ARG A 48 15.02 48.88 16.71
CA ARG A 48 16.19 48.31 16.02
C ARG A 48 16.25 46.80 16.20
N GLU A 49 16.08 46.32 17.42
CA GLU A 49 16.10 44.90 17.73
C GLU A 49 15.00 44.14 17.00
N ARG A 50 13.76 44.66 16.97
CA ARG A 50 12.68 44.07 16.17
C ARG A 50 13.03 43.97 14.69
N ILE A 51 13.56 45.03 14.08
CA ILE A 51 13.97 45.02 12.66
C ILE A 51 15.05 43.97 12.43
N VAL A 52 16.04 43.86 13.32
CA VAL A 52 17.09 42.83 13.22
C VAL A 52 16.49 41.43 13.32
N GLN A 53 15.58 41.20 14.27
CA GLN A 53 14.92 39.90 14.43
C GLN A 53 14.03 39.56 13.22
N GLU A 54 13.29 40.52 12.68
CA GLU A 54 12.48 40.34 11.47
C GLU A 54 13.35 39.99 10.26
N LEU A 55 14.49 40.67 10.09
CA LEU A 55 15.45 40.38 9.02
C LEU A 55 16.11 39.01 9.17
N LEU A 56 16.48 38.62 10.40
CA LEU A 56 17.02 37.29 10.68
C LEU A 56 15.99 36.21 10.37
N LYS A 57 14.76 36.36 10.85
CA LYS A 57 13.67 35.43 10.56
C LYS A 57 13.38 35.33 9.06
N ALA A 58 13.31 36.45 8.35
CA ALA A 58 13.10 36.45 6.91
C ALA A 58 14.24 35.74 6.15
N LYS A 59 15.49 35.87 6.64
CA LYS A 59 16.64 35.15 6.10
C LYS A 59 16.53 33.64 6.35
N GLU A 60 16.18 33.24 7.57
CA GLU A 60 15.96 31.83 7.93
C GLU A 60 14.82 31.21 7.11
N ASP A 61 13.70 31.91 6.97
CA ASP A 61 12.55 31.46 6.17
C ASP A 61 12.94 31.29 4.69
N LYS A 62 13.73 32.23 4.14
CA LYS A 62 14.26 32.12 2.77
C LYS A 62 15.22 30.93 2.62
N GLU A 63 16.12 30.73 3.57
CA GLU A 63 17.05 29.60 3.58
C GLU A 63 16.32 28.26 3.71
N ALA A 64 15.25 28.20 4.49
CA ALA A 64 14.40 27.01 4.62
C ALA A 64 13.62 26.75 3.31
N ALA A 65 13.05 27.78 2.70
CA ALA A 65 12.33 27.66 1.44
C ALA A 65 13.24 27.22 0.29
N THR A 66 14.44 27.78 0.20
CA THR A 66 15.44 27.40 -0.82
C THR A 66 15.95 25.97 -0.64
N ARG A 67 16.16 25.52 0.60
CA ARG A 67 16.48 24.11 0.89
C ARG A 67 15.37 23.17 0.42
N ARG A 68 14.12 23.46 0.77
CA ARG A 68 12.96 22.66 0.33
C ARG A 68 12.80 22.64 -1.18
N LEU A 69 13.09 23.76 -1.85
CA LEU A 69 13.05 23.83 -3.31
C LEU A 69 14.12 22.92 -3.92
N SER A 70 15.37 23.00 -3.44
CA SER A 70 16.46 22.14 -3.90
C SER A 70 16.14 20.67 -3.68
N GLU A 71 15.63 20.28 -2.51
CA GLU A 71 15.22 18.90 -2.23
C GLU A 71 14.12 18.41 -3.18
N ALA A 72 13.16 19.28 -3.51
CA ALA A 72 12.08 18.96 -4.44
C ALA A 72 12.58 18.84 -5.89
N GLU A 73 13.49 19.73 -6.32
CA GLU A 73 14.13 19.68 -7.63
C GLU A 73 15.00 18.43 -7.79
N ASP A 74 15.77 18.10 -6.76
CA ASP A 74 16.56 16.86 -6.71
C ASP A 74 15.63 15.65 -6.83
N LEU A 75 14.56 15.57 -6.02
CA LEU A 75 13.60 14.47 -6.13
C LEU A 75 13.01 14.37 -7.54
N LEU A 76 12.56 15.49 -8.10
CA LEU A 76 11.96 15.54 -9.43
C LEU A 76 12.92 15.07 -10.53
N SER A 77 14.21 15.39 -10.40
CA SER A 77 15.23 14.96 -11.36
C SER A 77 15.42 13.44 -11.43
N HIS A 78 15.11 12.72 -10.34
CA HIS A 78 15.21 11.25 -10.29
C HIS A 78 13.91 10.55 -10.73
N VAL A 79 12.74 11.19 -10.55
CA VAL A 79 11.42 10.59 -10.83
C VAL A 79 11.30 10.09 -12.28
N ASP A 80 11.76 10.84 -13.27
CA ASP A 80 11.67 10.41 -14.67
C ASP A 80 12.52 9.14 -14.94
N GLY A 81 13.68 9.04 -14.28
CA GLY A 81 14.54 7.87 -14.34
C GLY A 81 13.88 6.65 -13.67
N ASP A 82 13.32 6.85 -12.48
CA ASP A 82 12.63 5.80 -11.71
C ASP A 82 11.40 5.28 -12.48
N VAL A 83 10.58 6.17 -13.04
CA VAL A 83 9.41 5.81 -13.85
C VAL A 83 9.83 4.99 -15.07
N LYS A 84 10.93 5.38 -15.75
CA LYS A 84 11.46 4.64 -16.89
C LYS A 84 11.95 3.26 -16.47
N ALA A 85 12.71 3.17 -15.37
CA ALA A 85 13.22 1.90 -14.84
C ALA A 85 12.08 0.95 -14.44
N ILE A 86 11.07 1.45 -13.73
CA ILE A 86 9.88 0.67 -13.34
C ILE A 86 9.16 0.16 -14.60
N ARG A 87 9.01 1.01 -15.62
CA ARG A 87 8.33 0.61 -16.86
C ARG A 87 9.10 -0.48 -17.61
N GLU A 88 10.42 -0.34 -17.72
CA GLU A 88 11.28 -1.34 -18.36
C GLU A 88 11.24 -2.67 -17.61
N GLN A 89 11.38 -2.64 -16.28
CA GLN A 89 11.25 -3.82 -15.42
C GLN A 89 9.88 -4.49 -15.57
N THR A 90 8.79 -3.71 -15.54
CA THR A 90 7.43 -4.24 -15.69
C THR A 90 7.23 -4.94 -17.03
N VAL A 91 7.78 -4.40 -18.11
CA VAL A 91 7.68 -5.01 -19.45
C VAL A 91 8.44 -6.34 -19.49
N GLU A 92 9.62 -6.40 -18.89
CA GLU A 92 10.43 -7.62 -18.86
C GLU A 92 9.80 -8.70 -17.97
N GLU A 93 9.33 -8.32 -16.77
CA GLU A 93 8.60 -9.21 -15.88
C GLU A 93 7.33 -9.75 -16.53
N ALA A 94 6.56 -8.90 -17.22
CA ALA A 94 5.36 -9.32 -17.94
C ALA A 94 5.66 -10.32 -19.06
N LYS A 95 6.78 -10.16 -19.78
CA LYS A 95 7.21 -11.13 -20.80
C LYS A 95 7.58 -12.47 -20.17
N SER A 96 8.45 -12.45 -19.17
CA SER A 96 8.90 -13.65 -18.46
C SER A 96 7.71 -14.41 -17.85
N GLU A 97 6.78 -13.69 -17.22
CA GLU A 97 5.60 -14.31 -16.62
C GLU A 97 4.64 -14.87 -17.67
N ARG A 98 4.49 -14.19 -18.82
CA ARG A 98 3.70 -14.72 -19.94
C ARG A 98 4.28 -16.02 -20.48
N GLU A 99 5.60 -16.09 -20.64
CA GLU A 99 6.28 -17.31 -21.09
C GLU A 99 6.13 -18.45 -20.07
N ARG A 100 6.32 -18.15 -18.79
CA ARG A 100 6.12 -19.12 -17.70
C ARG A 100 4.69 -19.64 -17.68
N LEU A 101 3.71 -18.76 -17.78
CA LEU A 101 2.29 -19.13 -17.80
C LEU A 101 1.94 -19.97 -19.03
N ALA A 102 2.49 -19.62 -20.20
CA ALA A 102 2.29 -20.40 -21.42
C ALA A 102 2.84 -21.83 -21.27
N GLN A 103 4.05 -21.99 -20.73
CA GLN A 103 4.66 -23.30 -20.49
C GLN A 103 3.83 -24.13 -19.48
N LEU A 104 3.43 -23.53 -18.36
CA LEU A 104 2.59 -24.20 -17.36
C LEU A 104 1.23 -24.61 -17.94
N THR A 105 0.63 -23.75 -18.75
CA THR A 105 -0.65 -24.04 -19.41
C THR A 105 -0.50 -25.21 -20.37
N GLN A 106 0.58 -25.24 -21.16
CA GLN A 106 0.85 -26.34 -22.08
C GLN A 106 1.04 -27.68 -21.34
N MET A 107 1.81 -27.67 -20.25
CA MET A 107 2.00 -28.87 -19.41
C MET A 107 0.68 -29.37 -18.80
N GLU A 108 -0.18 -28.46 -18.34
CA GLU A 108 -1.47 -28.84 -17.78
C GLU A 108 -2.43 -29.36 -18.85
N ILE A 109 -2.42 -28.78 -20.07
CA ILE A 109 -3.17 -29.30 -21.21
C ILE A 109 -2.76 -30.74 -21.51
N GLU A 110 -1.46 -31.02 -21.64
CA GLU A 110 -0.96 -32.38 -21.93
C GLU A 110 -1.36 -33.38 -20.83
N LYS A 111 -1.29 -32.96 -19.58
CA LYS A 111 -1.71 -33.76 -18.44
C LYS A 111 -3.21 -34.03 -18.46
N LEU A 112 -4.04 -33.03 -18.75
CA LEU A 112 -5.50 -33.16 -18.87
C LEU A 112 -5.89 -34.06 -20.04
N GLU A 113 -5.24 -33.92 -21.20
CA GLU A 113 -5.45 -34.83 -22.33
C GLU A 113 -5.10 -36.28 -21.97
N GLY A 114 -3.97 -36.49 -21.29
CA GLY A 114 -3.57 -37.79 -20.81
C GLY A 114 -4.57 -38.39 -19.82
N GLN A 115 -5.08 -37.58 -18.89
CA GLN A 115 -6.14 -37.99 -17.96
C GLN A 115 -7.45 -38.31 -18.69
N GLY A 116 -7.84 -37.49 -19.67
CA GLY A 116 -9.05 -37.69 -20.47
C GLY A 116 -9.00 -38.99 -21.27
N LYS A 117 -7.88 -39.27 -21.95
CA LYS A 117 -7.66 -40.53 -22.68
C LYS A 117 -7.81 -41.75 -21.74
N ARG A 118 -7.18 -41.71 -20.55
CA ARG A 118 -7.32 -42.77 -19.55
C ARG A 118 -8.75 -42.94 -19.06
N GLN A 119 -9.48 -41.86 -18.83
CA GLN A 119 -10.88 -41.91 -18.41
C GLN A 119 -11.77 -42.53 -19.49
N VAL A 120 -11.58 -42.17 -20.76
CA VAL A 120 -12.29 -42.79 -21.89
C VAL A 120 -12.03 -44.29 -21.96
N ASP A 121 -10.78 -44.73 -21.78
CA ASP A 121 -10.44 -46.15 -21.78
C ASP A 121 -11.05 -46.92 -20.62
N ILE A 122 -11.10 -46.31 -19.43
CA ILE A 122 -11.79 -46.87 -18.27
C ILE A 122 -13.29 -47.00 -18.55
N ALA A 123 -13.94 -45.92 -19.01
CA ALA A 123 -15.36 -45.92 -19.34
C ALA A 123 -15.69 -46.98 -20.40
N ARG A 124 -14.84 -47.13 -21.44
CA ARG A 124 -14.99 -48.14 -22.48
C ARG A 124 -14.90 -49.56 -21.92
N ARG A 125 -13.96 -49.82 -21.01
CA ARG A 125 -13.84 -51.13 -20.34
C ARG A 125 -15.05 -51.44 -19.47
N VAL A 126 -15.52 -50.47 -18.70
CA VAL A 126 -16.72 -50.60 -17.86
C VAL A 126 -17.96 -50.88 -18.72
N ALA A 127 -18.17 -50.10 -19.78
CA ALA A 127 -19.30 -50.29 -20.71
C ALA A 127 -19.28 -51.66 -21.39
N ARG A 128 -18.12 -52.12 -21.86
CA ARG A 128 -17.96 -53.46 -22.45
C ARG A 128 -18.26 -54.58 -21.46
N LYS A 129 -17.80 -54.45 -20.22
CA LYS A 129 -18.09 -55.42 -19.16
C LYS A 129 -19.59 -55.48 -18.88
N GLY A 130 -20.24 -54.32 -18.69
CA GLY A 130 -21.68 -54.24 -18.47
C GLY A 130 -22.49 -54.84 -19.62
N LEU A 131 -22.09 -54.60 -20.88
CA LEU A 131 -22.73 -55.20 -22.05
C LEU A 131 -22.60 -56.73 -22.06
N ARG A 132 -21.40 -57.26 -21.77
CA ARG A 132 -21.18 -58.71 -21.70
C ARG A 132 -22.04 -59.37 -20.64
N GLU A 133 -22.11 -58.79 -19.45
CA GLU A 133 -22.96 -59.29 -18.37
C GLU A 133 -24.44 -59.24 -18.71
N PHE A 134 -24.89 -58.16 -19.36
CA PHE A 134 -26.27 -58.05 -19.84
C PHE A 134 -26.62 -59.12 -20.87
N LEU A 135 -25.76 -59.31 -21.87
CA LEU A 135 -25.97 -60.34 -22.90
C LEU A 135 -25.95 -61.74 -22.29
N ALA A 136 -25.00 -62.06 -21.40
CA ALA A 136 -24.96 -63.35 -20.72
C ALA A 136 -26.25 -63.63 -19.93
N ARG A 137 -26.75 -62.65 -19.18
CA ARG A 137 -28.03 -62.76 -18.46
C ARG A 137 -29.20 -63.02 -19.41
N ARG A 138 -29.31 -62.26 -20.51
CA ARG A 138 -30.38 -62.43 -21.51
C ARG A 138 -30.29 -63.77 -22.24
N SER A 139 -29.10 -64.24 -22.57
CA SER A 139 -28.91 -65.54 -23.19
C SER A 139 -29.34 -66.68 -22.28
N VAL A 140 -29.01 -66.61 -20.97
CA VAL A 140 -29.47 -67.60 -19.99
C VAL A 140 -30.99 -67.56 -19.85
N GLU A 141 -31.58 -66.36 -19.73
CA GLU A 141 -33.04 -66.19 -19.65
C GLU A 141 -33.78 -66.78 -20.86
N LEU A 142 -33.31 -66.48 -22.08
CA LEU A 142 -33.87 -67.03 -23.32
C LEU A 142 -33.68 -68.55 -23.42
N ALA A 143 -32.50 -69.06 -23.04
CA ALA A 143 -32.24 -70.50 -23.03
C ALA A 143 -33.15 -71.22 -22.04
N SER A 144 -33.31 -70.71 -20.81
CA SER A 144 -34.22 -71.25 -19.80
C SER A 144 -35.68 -71.23 -20.28
N ALA A 145 -36.13 -70.13 -20.89
CA ALA A 145 -37.48 -70.04 -21.46
C ALA A 145 -37.68 -71.09 -22.57
N THR A 146 -36.72 -71.22 -23.49
CA THR A 146 -36.76 -72.20 -24.58
C THR A 146 -36.75 -73.64 -24.07
N VAL A 147 -35.94 -73.95 -23.05
CA VAL A 147 -35.90 -75.28 -22.42
C VAL A 147 -37.24 -75.60 -21.78
N ASN A 148 -37.82 -74.67 -21.01
CA ASN A 148 -39.13 -74.85 -20.39
C ASN A 148 -40.24 -75.07 -21.43
N GLU A 149 -40.24 -74.34 -22.55
CA GLU A 149 -41.21 -74.52 -23.63
C GLU A 149 -41.07 -75.88 -24.35
N ARG A 150 -39.84 -76.41 -24.44
CA ARG A 150 -39.55 -77.67 -25.15
C ARG A 150 -39.47 -78.90 -24.25
N MET A 151 -39.64 -78.77 -22.93
CA MET A 151 -39.66 -79.91 -22.02
C MET A 151 -40.84 -80.84 -22.35
N ARG A 152 -40.51 -82.11 -22.60
CA ARG A 152 -41.47 -83.20 -22.81
C ARG A 152 -41.13 -84.35 -21.86
N PRO A 153 -42.11 -85.19 -21.46
CA PRO A 153 -41.90 -86.26 -20.48
C PRO A 153 -40.76 -87.25 -20.84
N ASP A 154 -40.56 -87.48 -22.14
CA ASP A 154 -39.52 -88.38 -22.69
C ASP A 154 -38.09 -87.80 -22.66
N VAL A 155 -37.97 -86.48 -22.47
CA VAL A 155 -36.68 -85.80 -22.29
C VAL A 155 -36.31 -85.79 -20.82
N ASP A 156 -37.29 -85.64 -19.93
CA ASP A 156 -37.10 -85.61 -18.47
C ASP A 156 -36.57 -86.95 -17.92
N GLU A 157 -37.16 -88.07 -18.35
CA GLU A 157 -36.66 -89.41 -17.98
C GLU A 157 -35.21 -89.65 -18.42
N ARG A 158 -34.84 -89.16 -19.62
CA ARG A 158 -33.47 -89.27 -20.14
C ARG A 158 -32.49 -88.40 -19.35
N LEU A 159 -32.88 -87.21 -18.91
CA LEU A 159 -32.05 -86.33 -18.08
C LEU A 159 -31.82 -86.89 -16.68
N ILE A 160 -32.82 -87.51 -16.06
CA ILE A 160 -32.70 -88.18 -14.75
C ILE A 160 -31.72 -89.36 -14.86
N GLY A 161 -31.85 -90.20 -15.89
CA GLY A 161 -30.94 -91.32 -16.12
C GLY A 161 -29.48 -90.89 -16.36
N PHE A 162 -29.28 -89.79 -17.10
CA PHE A 162 -27.95 -89.22 -17.32
C PHE A 162 -27.33 -88.64 -16.05
N SER A 163 -28.12 -87.89 -15.25
CA SER A 163 -27.68 -87.27 -14.00
C SER A 163 -27.27 -88.32 -12.95
N ILE A 164 -28.01 -89.43 -12.85
CA ILE A 164 -27.67 -90.57 -11.98
C ILE A 164 -26.35 -91.21 -12.41
N THR A 165 -26.08 -91.26 -13.73
CA THR A 165 -24.85 -91.84 -14.27
C THR A 165 -23.63 -90.94 -14.01
N GLU A 166 -23.77 -89.62 -14.18
CA GLU A 166 -22.72 -88.64 -13.83
C GLU A 166 -22.41 -88.63 -12.32
N LEU A 167 -23.44 -88.63 -11.47
CA LEU A 167 -23.26 -88.69 -10.00
C LEU A 167 -22.63 -90.00 -9.52
N ARG A 168 -22.76 -91.08 -10.29
CA ARG A 168 -22.07 -92.34 -10.04
C ARG A 168 -20.61 -92.30 -10.51
N ARG A 169 -20.30 -91.53 -11.55
CA ARG A 169 -18.95 -91.36 -12.11
C ARG A 169 -18.08 -90.40 -11.32
N GLY A 170 -18.66 -89.37 -10.68
CA GLY A 170 -17.95 -88.44 -9.80
C GLY A 170 -17.76 -88.91 -8.35
N ARG A 171 -18.32 -90.08 -7.97
CA ARG A 171 -18.18 -90.69 -6.63
C ARG A 171 -17.26 -91.93 -6.58
N SER A 172 -16.56 -92.24 -7.68
CA SER A 172 -15.42 -93.17 -7.72
C SER A 172 -14.12 -92.39 -7.83
#